data_AF-U2RVN7-F1
#
_entry.id   AF-U2RVN7-F1
#
_cell.length_a   1.000
_cell.length_b   1.000
_cell.length_c   1.000
_cell.angle_alpha   90.00
_cell.angle_beta   90.00
_cell.angle_gamma   90.00
#
_symmetry.space_group_name_H-M   'P 1'
#
loop_
_entity.id
_entity.type
_entity.pdbx_description
1 polymer ?
#
loop_
_entity_poly.entity_id
_entity_poly.type
_entity_poly.pdbx_seq_one_letter_code
_entity_poly.pdbx_strand_id
1 'polypeptide(L)'
;MWAHGDGALATEAAEPSEARWRHDPDDLVPSSAPDPFSFLLSSPDERALAERPDVVGFVGDATATDTDLAGPVSVTATVVSTGPRTDLFARLYDVAPDGTLFRIARGQTTIERAEEPLTVALDLGHVGYRLRAGHRLRLHLQSSDFPEFVPQPGTHESGWTAVEVRPTEQTVLLGGPHGLRVDLLVLDDPGPAHPLIAERTTTTKETGHGA
;
A
#
# COMPACT_ATOMS: atom_id res chain seq x y z
N MET A 1 2.19 -11.48 -6.60
CA MET A 1 3.64 -11.15 -6.57
C MET A 1 4.17 -11.36 -5.16
N TRP A 2 5.36 -11.96 -5.01
CA TRP A 2 6.03 -12.32 -3.76
C TRP A 2 7.12 -11.33 -3.42
N ALA A 3 7.24 -11.00 -2.14
CA ALA A 3 8.33 -10.21 -1.59
C ALA A 3 9.54 -11.11 -1.27
N HIS A 4 10.73 -10.65 -1.65
CA HIS A 4 11.99 -11.39 -1.52
C HIS A 4 12.93 -10.69 -0.52
N GLY A 5 13.88 -11.43 0.04
CA GLY A 5 14.81 -10.92 1.07
C GLY A 5 15.80 -9.85 0.60
N ASP A 6 15.95 -9.65 -0.71
CA ASP A 6 16.76 -8.59 -1.33
C ASP A 6 15.96 -7.30 -1.62
N GLY A 7 14.68 -7.27 -1.24
CA GLY A 7 13.78 -6.14 -1.49
C GLY A 7 13.07 -6.20 -2.84
N ALA A 8 13.19 -7.29 -3.60
CA ALA A 8 12.43 -7.46 -4.83
C ALA A 8 10.96 -7.84 -4.58
N LEU A 9 10.10 -7.46 -5.52
CA LEU A 9 8.72 -7.92 -5.64
C LEU A 9 8.55 -8.62 -7.00
N ALA A 10 8.39 -9.95 -7.00
CA ALA A 10 8.44 -10.76 -8.22
C ALA A 10 7.20 -11.66 -8.40
N THR A 11 7.01 -12.28 -9.56
CA THR A 11 5.87 -13.20 -9.80
C THR A 11 6.06 -14.55 -9.13
N GLU A 12 7.31 -15.01 -8.99
CA GLU A 12 7.69 -16.28 -8.35
C GLU A 12 8.16 -16.06 -6.91
N ALA A 13 8.00 -17.07 -6.06
CA ALA A 13 8.53 -17.04 -4.70
C ALA A 13 10.04 -17.31 -4.70
N ALA A 14 10.78 -16.60 -3.86
CA ALA A 14 12.17 -16.92 -3.56
C ALA A 14 12.30 -17.94 -2.41
N GLU A 15 13.54 -18.29 -2.07
CA GLU A 15 13.86 -19.04 -0.86
C GLU A 15 13.33 -18.33 0.40
N PRO A 16 12.90 -19.08 1.43
CA PRO A 16 12.41 -18.51 2.68
C PRO A 16 13.42 -17.55 3.33
N SER A 17 12.93 -16.38 3.73
CA SER A 17 13.68 -15.36 4.47
C SER A 17 12.71 -14.52 5.32
N GLU A 18 13.19 -13.45 5.93
CA GLU A 18 12.35 -12.55 6.72
C GLU A 18 12.80 -11.09 6.54
N ALA A 19 11.87 -10.16 6.75
CA ALA A 19 12.17 -8.75 6.92
C ALA A 19 11.68 -8.29 8.29
N ARG A 20 12.35 -7.27 8.83
CA ARG A 20 12.04 -6.70 10.14
C ARG A 20 11.93 -5.20 10.07
N TRP A 21 11.04 -4.64 10.87
CA TRP A 21 10.98 -3.21 11.17
C TRP A 21 10.70 -3.02 12.65
N ARG A 22 10.81 -1.78 13.13
CA ARG A 22 10.57 -1.42 14.52
C ARG A 22 9.47 -0.37 14.58
N HIS A 23 8.39 -0.62 15.32
CA HIS A 23 7.40 0.41 15.65
C HIS A 23 7.77 1.12 16.93
N ASP A 24 7.86 2.44 16.85
CA ASP A 24 8.05 3.31 18.00
C ASP A 24 6.80 4.17 18.20
N PRO A 25 6.06 4.01 19.31
CA PRO A 25 4.97 4.91 19.64
C PRO A 25 5.36 6.39 19.75
N ASP A 26 6.66 6.69 19.94
CA ASP A 26 7.19 8.06 19.99
C ASP A 26 7.71 8.58 18.63
N ASP A 27 7.79 7.75 17.59
CA ASP A 27 8.19 8.11 16.21
C ASP A 27 7.33 7.34 15.20
N LEU A 28 6.09 7.78 15.05
CA LEU A 28 5.09 7.13 14.20
C LEU A 28 5.28 7.46 12.73
N VAL A 29 5.02 6.49 11.85
CA VAL A 29 4.90 6.72 10.41
C VAL A 29 3.72 7.67 10.16
N PRO A 30 3.96 8.83 9.53
CA PRO A 30 2.91 9.83 9.39
C PRO A 30 1.92 9.49 8.27
N SER A 31 0.69 9.93 8.45
CA SER A 31 -0.29 10.06 7.37
C SER A 31 0.19 11.09 6.36
N SER A 32 0.10 10.74 5.10
CA SER A 32 0.62 11.53 3.97
C SER A 32 -0.32 12.65 3.51
N ALA A 33 -1.58 12.61 3.96
CA ALA A 33 -2.58 13.63 3.66
C ALA A 33 -3.00 14.36 4.95
N PRO A 34 -3.37 15.65 4.87
CA PRO A 34 -3.84 16.43 6.02
C PRO A 34 -5.05 15.82 6.74
N ASP A 35 -5.91 15.16 5.98
CA ASP A 35 -7.11 14.49 6.46
C ASP A 35 -7.48 13.31 5.53
N PRO A 36 -8.25 12.31 6.00
CA PRO A 36 -8.55 11.09 5.26
C PRO A 36 -9.28 11.30 3.92
N PHE A 37 -9.94 12.45 3.71
CA PHE A 37 -10.72 12.74 2.50
C PHE A 37 -9.92 13.55 1.47
N SER A 38 -8.76 14.09 1.86
CA SER A 38 -7.94 14.96 1.03
C SER A 38 -6.86 14.25 0.22
N PHE A 39 -6.70 12.93 0.36
CA PHE A 39 -5.60 12.20 -0.31
C PHE A 39 -5.62 12.36 -1.83
N LEU A 40 -6.76 12.15 -2.48
CA LEU A 40 -6.87 12.29 -3.94
C LEU A 40 -6.81 13.75 -4.40
N LEU A 41 -7.14 14.70 -3.51
CA LEU A 41 -7.06 16.13 -3.80
C LEU A 41 -5.61 16.62 -3.73
N SER A 42 -4.86 16.16 -2.73
CA SER A 42 -3.47 16.54 -2.49
C SER A 42 -2.48 15.74 -3.33
N SER A 43 -2.83 14.49 -3.67
CA SER A 43 -2.03 13.56 -4.47
C SER A 43 -0.53 13.58 -4.08
N PRO A 44 -0.21 13.36 -2.79
CA PRO A 44 1.14 13.58 -2.27
C PRO A 44 2.14 12.57 -2.88
N ASP A 45 3.38 13.01 -3.07
CA ASP A 45 4.52 12.11 -3.29
C ASP A 45 4.93 11.52 -1.93
N GLU A 46 4.79 10.20 -1.77
CA GLU A 46 5.11 9.48 -0.52
C GLU A 46 6.56 8.99 -0.46
N ARG A 47 7.45 9.48 -1.34
CA ARG A 47 8.87 9.08 -1.38
C ARG A 47 9.58 9.15 -0.04
N ALA A 48 9.31 10.19 0.75
CA ALA A 48 9.92 10.36 2.07
C ALA A 48 9.61 9.19 3.04
N LEU A 49 8.48 8.49 2.85
CA LEU A 49 8.14 7.33 3.67
C LEU A 49 9.00 6.11 3.33
N ALA A 50 9.48 6.00 2.09
CA ALA A 50 10.38 4.92 1.69
C ALA A 50 11.78 5.05 2.32
N GLU A 51 12.13 6.23 2.86
CA GLU A 51 13.41 6.51 3.52
C GLU A 51 13.35 6.23 5.03
N ARG A 52 12.16 6.01 5.59
CA ARG A 52 12.01 5.74 7.01
C ARG A 52 12.49 4.34 7.37
N PRO A 53 13.21 4.16 8.50
CA PRO A 53 13.74 2.86 8.92
C PRO A 53 12.66 1.91 9.47
N ASP A 54 11.47 2.41 9.80
CA ASP A 54 10.32 1.65 10.29
C ASP A 54 9.31 1.30 9.18
N VAL A 55 9.70 1.47 7.92
CA VAL A 55 8.94 1.09 6.72
C VAL A 55 9.78 0.10 5.91
N VAL A 56 9.28 -1.13 5.73
CA VAL A 56 9.91 -2.11 4.82
C VAL A 56 9.25 -2.06 3.46
N GLY A 57 10.06 -2.08 2.39
CA GLY A 57 9.56 -1.89 1.03
C GLY A 57 10.13 -2.87 0.03
N PHE A 58 9.25 -3.40 -0.82
CA PHE A 58 9.58 -4.34 -1.88
C PHE A 58 9.21 -3.74 -3.23
N VAL A 59 10.11 -3.79 -4.21
CA VAL A 59 9.92 -3.13 -5.50
C VAL A 59 10.03 -4.14 -6.65
N GLY A 60 9.10 -4.05 -7.59
CA GLY A 60 9.11 -4.86 -8.79
C GLY A 60 9.95 -4.26 -9.91
N ASP A 61 10.09 -5.04 -10.97
CA ASP A 61 10.68 -4.57 -12.22
C ASP A 61 9.82 -3.49 -12.87
N ALA A 62 10.49 -2.66 -13.68
CA ALA A 62 9.79 -1.68 -14.49
C ALA A 62 8.97 -2.40 -15.56
N THR A 63 7.71 -2.02 -15.73
CA THR A 63 6.87 -2.62 -16.76
C THR A 63 7.36 -2.20 -18.15
N ALA A 64 7.42 -3.15 -19.08
CA ALA A 64 7.84 -2.86 -20.46
C ALA A 64 6.74 -2.12 -21.26
N THR A 65 5.48 -2.30 -20.88
CA THR A 65 4.30 -1.72 -21.52
C THR A 65 3.34 -1.18 -20.46
N ASP A 66 2.43 -0.31 -20.88
CA ASP A 66 1.28 0.07 -20.05
C ASP A 66 0.56 -1.21 -19.59
N THR A 67 0.31 -1.32 -18.29
CA THR A 67 -0.26 -2.50 -17.62
C THR A 67 -1.50 -2.07 -16.85
N ASP A 68 -2.65 -2.64 -17.20
CA ASP A 68 -3.92 -2.34 -16.54
C ASP A 68 -4.15 -3.26 -15.35
N LEU A 69 -4.38 -2.65 -14.19
CA LEU A 69 -4.73 -3.29 -12.93
C LEU A 69 -6.21 -3.01 -12.66
N ALA A 70 -7.04 -4.03 -12.68
CA ALA A 70 -8.48 -3.87 -12.51
C ALA A 70 -9.07 -4.99 -11.69
N GLY A 71 -9.49 -4.70 -10.46
CA GLY A 71 -10.08 -5.70 -9.57
C GLY A 71 -9.63 -5.56 -8.13
N PRO A 72 -9.94 -6.57 -7.28
CA PRO A 72 -9.54 -6.57 -5.89
C PRO A 72 -8.01 -6.69 -5.76
N VAL A 73 -7.48 -6.06 -4.73
CA VAL A 73 -6.09 -6.17 -4.31
C VAL A 73 -6.06 -6.67 -2.88
N SER A 74 -5.25 -7.68 -2.61
CA SER A 74 -5.04 -8.17 -1.24
C SER A 74 -3.58 -8.46 -0.96
N VAL A 75 -3.21 -8.42 0.31
CA VAL A 75 -1.87 -8.78 0.79
C VAL A 75 -2.00 -9.93 1.77
N THR A 76 -1.28 -11.03 1.52
CA THR A 76 -1.13 -12.12 2.49
C THR A 76 0.22 -11.98 3.17
N ALA A 77 0.23 -11.97 4.50
CA ALA A 77 1.45 -11.83 5.29
C ALA A 77 1.41 -12.74 6.53
N THR A 78 2.52 -13.42 6.82
CA THR A 78 2.74 -14.06 8.11
C THR A 78 3.63 -13.17 8.96
N VAL A 79 3.09 -12.65 10.06
CA VAL A 79 3.75 -11.65 10.90
C VAL A 79 3.83 -12.12 12.36
N VAL A 80 4.92 -11.77 13.02
CA VAL A 80 5.12 -11.88 14.47
C VAL A 80 5.65 -10.54 15.00
N SER A 81 5.33 -10.21 16.24
CA SER A 81 5.77 -9.01 16.94
C SER A 81 6.30 -9.33 18.33
N THR A 82 7.22 -8.52 18.84
CA THR A 82 7.65 -8.58 20.25
C THR A 82 6.63 -7.97 21.21
N GLY A 83 5.55 -7.37 20.71
CA GLY A 83 4.44 -6.85 21.50
C GLY A 83 3.17 -7.70 21.35
N PRO A 84 2.18 -7.52 22.25
CA PRO A 84 0.98 -8.36 22.27
C PRO A 84 0.03 -8.11 21.10
N ARG A 85 0.10 -6.92 20.52
CA ARG A 85 -0.66 -6.48 19.34
C ARG A 85 0.24 -5.69 18.42
N THR A 86 -0.03 -5.76 17.12
CA THR A 86 0.54 -4.83 16.15
C THR A 86 -0.51 -4.49 15.10
N ASP A 87 -0.53 -3.25 14.66
CA ASP A 87 -1.18 -2.93 13.40
C ASP A 87 -0.22 -3.30 12.27
N LEU A 88 -0.80 -3.80 11.18
CA LEU A 88 -0.11 -4.03 9.93
C LEU A 88 -0.81 -3.19 8.86
N PHE A 89 -0.09 -2.21 8.35
CA PHE A 89 -0.49 -1.42 7.19
C PHE A 89 0.24 -1.95 5.97
N ALA A 90 -0.48 -2.07 4.86
CA ALA A 90 0.09 -2.36 3.56
C ALA A 90 -0.29 -1.25 2.58
N ARG A 91 0.68 -0.74 1.84
CA ARG A 91 0.47 0.29 0.81
C ARG A 91 1.08 -0.18 -0.51
N LEU A 92 0.26 -0.16 -1.56
CA LEU A 92 0.68 -0.46 -2.92
C LEU A 92 0.88 0.85 -3.67
N TYR A 93 2.02 1.00 -4.34
CA TYR A 93 2.41 2.21 -5.03
C TYR A 93 2.73 1.97 -6.49
N ASP A 94 2.53 3.03 -7.26
CA ASP A 94 3.16 3.29 -8.54
C ASP A 94 4.43 4.12 -8.29
N VAL A 95 5.58 3.61 -8.73
CA VAL A 95 6.85 4.33 -8.73
C VAL A 95 7.17 4.79 -10.14
N ALA A 96 7.18 6.11 -10.34
CA ALA A 96 7.56 6.72 -11.60
C ALA A 96 9.08 6.63 -11.86
N PRO A 97 9.54 6.79 -13.12
CA PRO A 97 10.97 6.77 -13.47
C PRO A 97 11.83 7.81 -12.74
N ASP A 98 11.23 8.92 -12.29
CA ASP A 98 11.90 9.96 -11.50
C ASP A 98 11.90 9.68 -9.98
N GLY A 99 11.36 8.51 -9.58
CA GLY A 99 11.24 8.06 -8.20
C GLY A 99 10.01 8.57 -7.46
N THR A 100 9.09 9.30 -8.12
CA THR A 100 7.83 9.73 -7.51
C THR A 100 7.02 8.51 -7.08
N LEU A 101 6.51 8.54 -5.85
CA LEU A 101 5.85 7.44 -5.17
C LEU A 101 4.38 7.78 -4.95
N PHE A 102 3.52 7.28 -5.84
CA PHE A 102 2.08 7.53 -5.78
C PHE A 102 1.34 6.29 -5.25
N ARG A 103 0.58 6.46 -4.16
CA ARG A 103 -0.16 5.35 -3.53
C ARG A 103 -1.41 5.01 -4.34
N ILE A 104 -1.44 3.79 -4.88
CA ILE A 104 -2.57 3.25 -5.66
C ILE A 104 -3.64 2.70 -4.72
N ALA A 105 -3.23 1.95 -3.70
CA ALA A 105 -4.13 1.27 -2.78
C ALA A 105 -3.49 1.13 -1.39
N ARG A 106 -4.32 0.98 -0.36
CA ARG A 106 -3.86 0.71 1.00
C ARG A 106 -4.87 -0.14 1.76
N GLY A 107 -4.38 -0.87 2.75
CA GLY A 107 -5.16 -1.68 3.67
C GLY A 107 -4.50 -1.71 5.04
N GLN A 108 -5.28 -2.07 6.05
CA GLN A 108 -4.83 -2.17 7.42
C GLN A 108 -5.57 -3.29 8.14
N THR A 109 -4.88 -3.95 9.06
CA THR A 109 -5.49 -4.86 10.03
C THR A 109 -4.75 -4.78 11.36
N THR A 110 -5.44 -5.15 12.44
CA THR A 110 -4.82 -5.33 13.75
C THR A 110 -4.62 -6.82 14.00
N ILE A 111 -3.38 -7.19 14.30
CA ILE A 111 -2.99 -8.56 14.66
C ILE A 111 -3.05 -8.68 16.18
N GLU A 112 -4.06 -9.41 16.67
CA GLU A 112 -4.17 -9.79 18.07
C GLU A 112 -3.28 -10.99 18.38
N ARG A 113 -2.70 -11.06 19.59
CA ARG A 113 -1.75 -12.11 19.99
C ARG A 113 -0.57 -12.22 19.03
N ALA A 114 -0.01 -11.06 18.67
CA ALA A 114 1.05 -10.95 17.67
C ALA A 114 2.38 -11.59 18.08
N GLU A 115 2.53 -12.03 19.33
CA GLU A 115 3.72 -12.71 19.86
C GLU A 115 3.98 -14.09 19.22
N GLU A 116 2.97 -14.67 18.56
CA GLU A 116 3.10 -15.88 17.76
C GLU A 116 2.91 -15.56 16.27
N PRO A 117 3.59 -16.25 15.34
CA PRO A 117 3.39 -16.05 13.92
C PRO A 117 1.94 -16.27 13.49
N LEU A 118 1.31 -15.23 12.93
CA LEU A 118 -0.06 -15.28 12.42
C LEU A 118 -0.10 -14.90 10.94
N THR A 119 -0.75 -15.73 10.13
CA THR A 119 -1.05 -15.40 8.74
C THR A 119 -2.34 -14.60 8.66
N VAL A 120 -2.24 -13.42 8.07
CA VAL A 120 -3.37 -12.51 7.83
C VAL A 120 -3.50 -12.18 6.36
N ALA A 121 -4.74 -11.93 5.93
CA ALA A 121 -5.07 -11.38 4.62
C ALA A 121 -5.61 -9.96 4.81
N LEU A 122 -4.97 -8.99 4.17
CA LEU A 122 -5.35 -7.58 4.19
C LEU A 122 -6.05 -7.27 2.88
N ASP A 123 -7.27 -6.74 2.97
CA ASP A 123 -7.98 -6.18 1.83
C ASP A 123 -7.47 -4.75 1.58
N LEU A 124 -6.95 -4.49 0.38
CA LEU A 124 -6.50 -3.16 -0.05
C LEU A 124 -7.58 -2.45 -0.89
N GLY A 125 -8.75 -3.08 -1.04
CA GLY A 125 -9.87 -2.61 -1.85
C GLY A 125 -9.72 -3.00 -3.32
N HIS A 126 -10.48 -2.31 -4.16
CA HIS A 126 -10.46 -2.51 -5.61
C HIS A 126 -9.72 -1.37 -6.30
N VAL A 127 -8.93 -1.72 -7.32
CA VAL A 127 -8.25 -0.74 -8.18
C VAL A 127 -8.80 -0.79 -9.60
N GLY A 128 -8.74 0.35 -10.26
CA GLY A 128 -8.88 0.51 -11.71
C GLY A 128 -7.79 1.47 -12.15
N TYR A 129 -6.58 0.96 -12.34
CA TYR A 129 -5.36 1.75 -12.44
C TYR A 129 -4.49 1.29 -13.61
N ARG A 130 -3.94 2.23 -14.37
CA ARG A 130 -2.96 1.93 -15.41
C ARG A 130 -1.56 2.27 -14.92
N LEU A 131 -0.75 1.24 -14.69
CA LEU A 131 0.67 1.38 -14.45
C LEU A 131 1.38 1.63 -15.79
N ARG A 132 2.01 2.79 -15.95
CA ARG A 132 2.61 3.20 -17.23
C ARG A 132 3.89 2.43 -17.52
N ALA A 133 4.21 2.25 -18.80
CA ALA A 133 5.50 1.70 -19.21
C ALA A 133 6.66 2.46 -18.55
N GLY A 134 7.64 1.73 -18.02
CA GLY A 134 8.78 2.25 -17.28
C GLY A 134 8.53 2.48 -15.79
N HIS A 135 7.28 2.42 -15.33
CA HIS A 135 6.94 2.51 -13.90
C HIS A 135 7.08 1.15 -13.21
N ARG A 136 7.13 1.16 -11.87
CA ARG A 136 7.28 -0.04 -11.04
C ARG A 136 6.16 -0.14 -10.02
N LEU A 137 5.76 -1.35 -9.66
CA LEU A 137 4.99 -1.58 -8.43
C LEU A 137 5.92 -1.59 -7.22
N ARG A 138 5.45 -0.99 -6.13
CA ARG A 138 6.13 -1.08 -4.82
C ARG A 138 5.11 -1.38 -3.73
N LEU A 139 5.47 -2.29 -2.83
CA LEU A 139 4.70 -2.63 -1.64
C LEU A 139 5.45 -2.10 -0.42
N HIS A 140 4.80 -1.36 0.46
CA HIS A 140 5.30 -1.05 1.80
C HIS A 140 4.51 -1.79 2.86
N LEU A 141 5.21 -2.21 3.92
CA LEU A 141 4.63 -2.56 5.20
C LEU A 141 5.16 -1.65 6.31
N GLN A 142 4.29 -1.34 7.26
CA GLN A 142 4.55 -0.48 8.41
C GLN A 142 3.51 -0.77 9.50
N SER A 143 3.67 -0.19 10.69
CA SER A 143 2.78 -0.42 11.83
C SER A 143 2.11 0.84 12.39
N SER A 144 2.19 1.95 11.66
CA SER A 144 1.47 3.18 11.98
C SER A 144 1.12 3.98 10.71
N ASP A 145 0.14 4.87 10.88
CA ASP A 145 -0.33 5.83 9.89
C ASP A 145 -1.02 6.98 10.68
N PHE A 146 -0.22 7.79 11.37
CA PHE A 146 -0.70 8.78 12.34
C PHE A 146 -0.76 10.20 11.72
N PRO A 147 -1.81 11.00 11.95
CA PRO A 147 -2.85 10.86 12.97
C PRO A 147 -4.13 10.16 12.51
N GLU A 148 -4.17 9.61 11.30
CA GLU A 148 -5.41 9.01 10.79
C GLU A 148 -5.82 7.76 11.61
N PHE A 149 -4.84 7.01 12.12
CA PHE A 149 -5.06 5.81 12.93
C PHE A 149 -4.44 5.96 14.31
N VAL A 150 -5.14 5.43 15.33
CA VAL A 150 -4.62 5.34 16.70
C VAL A 150 -3.54 4.26 16.75
N PRO A 151 -2.31 4.58 17.18
CA PRO A 151 -1.21 3.64 17.17
C PRO A 151 -1.36 2.58 18.27
N GLN A 152 -0.80 1.39 18.02
CA GLN A 152 -0.62 0.41 19.09
C GLN A 152 0.46 0.89 20.09
N PRO A 153 0.22 0.78 21.41
CA PRO A 153 1.17 1.27 22.42
C PRO A 153 2.36 0.31 22.63
N GLY A 154 2.30 -0.89 22.06
CA GLY A 154 3.28 -1.97 22.28
C GLY A 154 3.18 -2.65 23.66
N THR A 155 2.19 -2.27 24.47
CA THR A 155 1.81 -2.91 25.73
C THR A 155 0.45 -3.61 25.59
N HIS A 156 -0.05 -4.25 26.65
CA HIS A 156 -1.40 -4.82 26.65
C HIS A 156 -2.51 -3.77 26.79
N GLU A 157 -2.16 -2.51 27.06
CA GLU A 157 -3.13 -1.42 27.13
C GLU A 157 -3.82 -1.18 25.77
N SER A 158 -4.96 -0.50 25.80
CA SER A 158 -5.62 -0.04 24.57
C SER A 158 -4.89 1.18 24.03
N GLY A 159 -4.67 1.26 22.71
CA GLY A 159 -4.08 2.45 22.07
C GLY A 159 -4.86 3.75 22.33
N TRP A 160 -6.15 3.66 22.70
CA TRP A 160 -6.98 4.81 23.05
C TRP A 160 -6.74 5.36 24.45
N THR A 161 -6.26 4.54 25.38
CA THR A 161 -6.18 4.87 26.80
C THR A 161 -4.80 4.67 27.41
N ALA A 162 -3.86 4.13 26.64
CA ALA A 162 -2.52 3.83 27.11
C ALA A 162 -1.84 5.09 27.63
N VAL A 163 -1.21 4.95 28.80
CA VAL A 163 -0.32 5.95 29.38
C VAL A 163 1.14 5.49 29.38
N GLU A 164 1.36 4.17 29.23
CA GLU A 164 2.67 3.58 29.01
C GLU A 164 2.79 3.07 27.57
N VAL A 165 3.92 3.39 26.93
CA VAL A 165 4.25 2.95 25.58
C VAL A 165 5.59 2.23 25.57
N ARG A 166 5.71 1.25 24.67
CA ARG A 166 6.93 0.48 24.48
C ARG A 166 7.15 0.19 22.99
N PRO A 167 8.34 0.46 22.45
CA PRO A 167 8.67 0.06 21.10
C PRO A 167 8.62 -1.46 20.90
N THR A 168 8.17 -1.89 19.72
CA THR A 168 8.10 -3.30 19.33
C THR A 168 8.88 -3.54 18.04
N GLU A 169 9.41 -4.76 17.88
CA GLU A 169 9.96 -5.24 16.61
C GLU A 169 8.94 -6.18 15.96
N GLN A 170 8.85 -6.09 14.64
CA GLN A 170 7.93 -6.85 13.81
C GLN A 170 8.75 -7.61 12.81
N THR A 171 8.37 -8.86 12.58
CA THR A 171 9.01 -9.72 11.59
C THR A 171 7.93 -10.22 10.64
N VAL A 172 8.17 -10.14 9.34
CA VAL A 172 7.33 -10.72 8.30
C VAL A 172 8.11 -11.80 7.57
N LEU A 173 7.48 -12.96 7.35
CA LEU A 173 8.09 -14.02 6.54
C LEU A 173 8.05 -13.66 5.06
N LEU A 174 9.12 -13.97 4.34
CA LEU A 174 9.32 -13.73 2.92
C LEU A 174 9.65 -15.04 2.21
N GLY A 175 9.36 -15.12 0.91
CA GLY A 175 9.60 -16.33 0.12
C GLY A 175 8.85 -17.58 0.64
N GLY A 176 9.00 -18.70 -0.07
CA GLY A 176 8.31 -19.95 0.29
C GLY A 176 6.77 -19.86 0.36
N PRO A 177 6.09 -20.86 0.93
CA PRO A 177 4.62 -20.96 0.91
C PRO A 177 3.91 -19.98 1.87
N HIS A 178 4.62 -19.41 2.83
CA HIS A 178 4.09 -18.47 3.83
C HIS A 178 4.65 -17.06 3.68
N GLY A 179 5.39 -16.81 2.60
CA GLY A 179 5.99 -15.51 2.33
C GLY A 179 4.96 -14.44 2.03
N LEU A 180 5.31 -13.21 2.38
CA LEU A 180 4.58 -12.00 2.01
C LEU A 180 4.33 -11.96 0.50
N ARG A 181 3.06 -11.77 0.14
CA ARG A 181 2.65 -11.59 -1.26
C ARG A 181 1.51 -10.59 -1.38
N VAL A 182 1.49 -9.90 -2.52
CA VAL A 182 0.36 -9.09 -2.98
C VAL A 182 -0.31 -9.80 -4.16
N ASP A 183 -1.61 -9.99 -4.06
CA ASP A 183 -2.46 -10.54 -5.11
C ASP A 183 -3.23 -9.37 -5.76
N LEU A 184 -3.13 -9.27 -7.09
CA LEU A 184 -3.75 -8.21 -7.89
C LEU A 184 -4.10 -8.75 -9.27
N LEU A 185 -5.19 -8.23 -9.85
CA LEU A 185 -5.65 -8.63 -11.18
C LEU A 185 -5.03 -7.73 -12.25
N VAL A 186 -4.16 -8.31 -13.08
CA VAL A 186 -3.64 -7.72 -14.31
C VAL A 186 -4.58 -8.08 -15.45
N LEU A 187 -5.12 -7.09 -16.15
CA LEU A 187 -5.87 -7.35 -17.37
C LEU A 187 -4.91 -7.65 -18.52
N ASP A 188 -5.26 -8.64 -19.33
CA ASP A 188 -4.65 -8.81 -20.64
C ASP A 188 -4.91 -7.57 -21.50
N ASP A 189 -4.03 -7.30 -22.48
CA ASP A 189 -4.18 -6.19 -23.42
C ASP A 189 -5.63 -6.12 -23.93
N PRO A 190 -6.41 -5.06 -23.57
CA PRO A 190 -7.81 -4.97 -23.93
C PRO A 190 -8.02 -4.79 -25.45
N GLY A 191 -6.96 -4.81 -26.26
CA GLY A 191 -6.99 -4.45 -27.65
C GLY A 191 -7.19 -2.93 -27.78
N PRO A 192 -7.34 -2.42 -29.02
CA PRO A 192 -7.52 -0.99 -29.22
C PRO A 192 -8.74 -0.49 -28.43
N ALA A 193 -8.56 0.61 -27.70
CA ALA A 193 -9.61 1.27 -26.95
C ALA A 193 -10.86 1.43 -27.83
N HIS A 194 -11.98 0.90 -27.35
CA HIS A 194 -13.27 1.10 -28.00
C HIS A 194 -13.52 2.62 -28.08
N PRO A 195 -13.83 3.20 -29.27
CA PRO A 195 -14.03 4.63 -29.40
C PRO A 195 -15.34 5.03 -28.73
N LEU A 196 -15.30 5.22 -27.41
CA LEU A 196 -16.39 5.78 -26.64
C LEU A 196 -15.83 6.95 -25.84
N ILE A 197 -15.68 8.06 -26.56
CA ILE A 197 -16.27 9.39 -26.30
C ILE A 197 -15.71 10.29 -27.41
N ALA A 198 -16.43 10.33 -28.53
CA ALA A 198 -16.37 11.44 -29.45
C ALA A 198 -17.77 12.06 -29.48
N GLU A 199 -17.80 13.39 -29.44
CA GLU A 199 -18.94 14.27 -29.65
C GLU A 199 -19.90 14.46 -28.46
N ARG A 200 -19.62 15.50 -27.66
CA ARG A 200 -20.69 16.42 -27.26
C ARG A 200 -20.72 17.58 -28.24
N THR A 201 -21.69 17.51 -29.14
CA THR A 201 -22.09 18.56 -30.06
C THR A 201 -22.30 19.87 -29.31
N THR A 202 -21.62 20.92 -29.75
CA THR A 202 -21.89 22.30 -29.37
C THR A 202 -23.29 22.70 -29.83
N THR A 203 -24.25 22.78 -28.91
CA THR A 203 -25.50 23.51 -29.18
C THR A 203 -25.31 24.97 -28.80
N THR A 204 -25.07 25.79 -29.83
CA THR A 204 -25.11 27.25 -29.79
C THR A 204 -26.44 27.70 -29.20
N LYS A 205 -26.41 28.45 -28.10
CA LYS A 205 -27.60 29.07 -27.51
C LYS A 205 -27.84 30.38 -28.26
N GLU A 206 -28.79 30.37 -29.19
CA GLU A 206 -29.28 31.61 -29.83
C GLU A 206 -29.91 32.52 -28.76
N THR A 207 -29.32 33.69 -28.60
CA THR A 207 -29.92 34.85 -27.94
C THR A 207 -30.98 35.46 -28.85
N GLY A 208 -32.23 35.43 -28.40
CA GLY A 208 -33.33 36.15 -29.06
C GLY A 208 -34.52 36.31 -28.11
N HIS A 209 -34.55 37.39 -27.34
CA HIS A 209 -35.80 37.89 -26.76
C HIS A 209 -35.95 39.34 -27.22
N GLY A 210 -36.81 39.53 -28.22
CA GLY A 210 -37.26 40.82 -28.69
C GLY A 210 -38.67 41.10 -28.15
N ALA A 211 -38.88 42.39 -27.86
CA ALA A 211 -40.12 43.12 -27.59
C ALA A 211 -40.88 42.80 -26.30
#